data_AF-A0A0E9WYE4-F1
#
_entry.id   AF-A0A0E9WYE4-F1
#
_cell.length_a   1.000
_cell.length_b   1.000
_cell.length_c   1.000
_cell.angle_alpha   90.00
_cell.angle_beta   90.00
_cell.angle_gamma   90.00
#
_symmetry.space_group_name_H-M   'P 1'
#
loop_
_entity.id
_entity.type
_entity.pdbx_description
1 polymer ?
#
loop_
_entity_poly.entity_id
_entity_poly.type
_entity_poly.pdbx_seq_one_letter_code
_entity_poly.pdbx_strand_id
1 'polypeptide(L)' 'MITVGQLVDLQWKLGISISSDSCRSLNSPYVTLLLKTADTSGQVSCKSFEMTISQFQNFFKQFKEMAAVLETI' A
#
# COMPACT_ATOMS: atom_id res chain seq x y z
N MET A 1 11.91 -2.42 24.74
CA MET A 1 11.31 -1.61 23.66
C MET A 1 10.80 -2.61 22.63
N ILE A 2 9.49 -2.73 22.43
CA ILE A 2 8.94 -3.66 21.42
C ILE A 2 9.20 -3.01 20.06
N THR A 3 10.21 -3.49 19.35
CA THR A 3 10.50 -3.05 18.00
C THR A 3 9.51 -3.72 17.05
N VAL A 4 8.46 -3.00 16.68
CA VAL A 4 7.65 -3.34 15.51
C VAL A 4 8.54 -3.14 14.28
N GLY A 5 8.53 -4.07 13.32
CA GLY A 5 9.40 -4.04 12.14
C GLY A 5 9.40 -2.68 11.42
N GLN A 6 10.50 -2.35 10.76
CA GLN A 6 10.71 -1.06 10.10
C GLN A 6 10.25 -1.11 8.65
N LEU A 7 9.59 -0.05 8.17
CA LEU A 7 9.34 0.15 6.75
C LEU A 7 10.64 0.58 6.07
N VAL A 8 11.13 -0.23 5.12
CA VAL A 8 12.40 -0.02 4.41
C VAL A 8 12.18 0.65 3.05
N ASP A 9 11.13 0.25 2.35
CA ASP A 9 10.83 0.73 1.00
C ASP A 9 9.33 0.64 0.74
N LEU A 10 8.81 1.59 -0.05
CA LEU A 10 7.43 1.64 -0.49
C LEU A 10 7.42 1.97 -1.99
N GLN A 11 6.94 1.02 -2.78
CA GLN A 11 6.77 1.18 -4.21
C GLN A 11 5.29 1.07 -4.58
N TRP A 12 4.90 1.73 -5.66
CA TRP A 12 3.52 1.68 -6.14
C TRP A 12 3.46 1.71 -7.65
N LYS A 13 2.36 1.20 -8.20
CA LYS A 13 2.00 1.33 -9.62
C LYS A 13 0.50 1.55 -9.78
N LEU A 14 0.13 2.32 -10.80
CA LEU A 14 -1.25 2.42 -11.27
C LEU A 14 -1.44 1.44 -12.42
N GLY A 15 -2.43 0.56 -12.31
CA GLY A 15 -2.81 -0.41 -13.33
C GLY A 15 -4.26 -0.23 -13.76
N ILE A 16 -4.61 -0.89 -14.87
CA ILE A 16 -5.99 -1.07 -15.30
C ILE A 16 -6.22 -2.57 -15.46
N SER A 17 -7.28 -3.08 -14.86
CA SER A 17 -7.72 -4.43 -15.14
C SER A 17 -8.63 -4.40 -16.36
N ILE A 18 -8.42 -5.34 -17.28
CA ILE A 18 -9.22 -5.49 -18.51
C ILE A 18 -10.05 -6.75 -18.36
N SER A 19 -11.30 -6.71 -18.84
CA SER A 19 -12.25 -7.81 -18.77
C SER A 19 -11.71 -9.06 -19.47
N SER A 20 -11.91 -10.22 -18.84
CA SER A 20 -11.73 -11.54 -19.45
C SER A 20 -13.09 -12.22 -19.63
N ASP A 21 -13.11 -13.35 -20.34
CA ASP A 21 -14.32 -14.16 -20.57
C ASP A 21 -15.02 -14.59 -19.26
N SER A 22 -14.28 -14.60 -18.14
CA SER A 22 -14.74 -14.88 -16.78
C SER A 22 -14.99 -13.62 -15.91
N CYS A 23 -14.76 -12.41 -16.43
CA CYS A 23 -14.91 -11.14 -15.71
C CYS A 23 -15.41 -10.02 -16.64
N ARG A 24 -16.74 -9.91 -16.80
CA ARG A 24 -17.41 -8.97 -17.72
C ARG A 24 -17.33 -7.48 -17.33
N SER A 25 -16.75 -7.13 -16.18
CA SER A 25 -16.83 -5.78 -15.61
C SER A 25 -15.53 -5.28 -14.97
N LEU A 26 -14.36 -5.64 -15.51
CA LEU A 26 -13.11 -4.98 -15.15
C LEU A 26 -12.65 -4.08 -16.30
N ASN A 27 -13.06 -2.82 -16.26
CA ASN A 27 -12.40 -1.69 -16.92
C ASN A 27 -12.16 -0.62 -15.86
N SER A 28 -11.54 -1.03 -14.75
CA SER A 28 -11.41 -0.23 -13.55
C SER A 28 -9.93 -0.06 -13.23
N PRO A 29 -9.46 1.19 -13.05
CA PRO A 29 -8.10 1.42 -12.59
C PRO A 29 -7.96 0.96 -11.13
N TYR A 30 -6.77 0.51 -10.79
CA TYR A 30 -6.40 0.07 -9.44
C TYR A 30 -4.96 0.45 -9.14
N VAL A 31 -4.64 0.57 -7.86
CA VAL A 31 -3.27 0.82 -7.40
C VAL A 31 -2.74 -0.45 -6.76
N THR A 32 -1.55 -0.88 -7.17
CA THR A 32 -0.77 -1.89 -6.43
C THR A 32 0.28 -1.19 -5.59
N LEU A 33 0.37 -1.54 -4.31
CA LEU A 33 1.45 -1.15 -3.42
C LEU A 33 2.32 -2.36 -3.11
N LEU A 34 3.63 -2.13 -3.01
CA LEU A 34 4.63 -3.07 -2.53
C LEU A 34 5.34 -2.43 -1.34
N LEU A 35 5.25 -3.07 -0.19
CA LEU A 35 5.91 -2.66 1.05
C LEU A 35 7.06 -3.62 1.33
N LYS A 36 8.26 -3.09 1.55
CA LYS A 36 9.38 -3.86 2.10
C LYS A 36 9.55 -3.49 3.56
N THR A 37 9.51 -4.48 4.43
CA THR A 37 9.67 -4.30 5.88
C THR A 37 10.82 -5.16 6.39
N ALA A 38 11.64 -4.61 7.28
CA ALA A 38 12.66 -5.36 8.02
C ALA A 38 12.12 -5.70 9.42
N ASP A 39 12.22 -6.96 9.82
CA ASP A 39 11.93 -7.34 11.21
C ASP A 39 13.08 -6.99 12.16
N THR A 40 12.94 -7.35 13.44
CA THR A 40 13.94 -7.06 14.47
C THR A 40 15.26 -7.81 14.30
N SER A 41 15.27 -8.88 13.50
CA SER A 41 16.48 -9.62 13.12
C SER A 41 17.17 -9.04 11.88
N GLY A 42 16.58 -8.02 11.27
CA GLY A 42 17.03 -7.43 10.01
C GLY A 42 16.58 -8.22 8.77
N GLN A 43 15.73 -9.25 8.93
CA GLN A 43 15.19 -9.99 7.80
C GLN A 43 14.18 -9.11 7.05
N VAL A 44 14.43 -8.90 5.76
CA VAL A 44 13.55 -8.12 4.88
C VAL A 44 12.48 -9.02 4.26
N SER A 45 11.23 -8.61 4.39
CA SER A 45 10.08 -9.25 3.75
C SER A 45 9.33 -8.24 2.88
N CYS A 46 8.72 -8.76 1.80
CA CYS A 46 7.93 -7.97 0.86
C CYS A 46 6.46 -8.38 0.95
N LYS A 47 5.56 -7.40 0.99
CA LYS A 47 4.12 -7.59 0.96
C LYS A 47 3.52 -6.69 -0.11
N SER A 48 2.67 -7.24 -0.96
CA SER A 48 1.93 -6.50 -1.96
C SER A 48 0.43 -6.62 -1.77
N PHE A 49 -0.29 -5.55 -2.08
CA PHE A 49 -1.74 -5.58 -2.15
C PHE A 49 -2.24 -4.59 -3.20
N GLU A 50 -3.50 -4.79 -3.60
CA GLU A 50 -4.18 -3.97 -4.59
C GLU A 50 -5.36 -3.26 -3.94
N MET A 51 -5.65 -2.06 -4.41
CA MET A 51 -6.77 -1.25 -3.96
C MET A 51 -7.46 -0.58 -5.14
N THR A 52 -8.77 -0.39 -5.02
CA THR A 52 -9.50 0.50 -5.91
C THR A 52 -9.01 1.95 -5.73
N ILE A 53 -9.31 2.82 -6.69
CA ILE A 53 -8.97 4.25 -6.57
C ILE A 53 -9.60 4.89 -5.34
N SER A 54 -10.84 4.55 -5.00
CA SER A 54 -11.51 5.09 -3.81
C SER A 54 -10.86 4.62 -2.51
N GLN A 55 -10.44 3.35 -2.44
CA GLN A 55 -9.68 2.83 -1.30
C GLN A 55 -8.32 3.54 -1.18
N PHE A 56 -7.62 3.77 -2.29
CA PHE A 56 -6.34 4.49 -2.27
C PHE A 56 -6.49 5.95 -1.82
N GLN A 57 -7.55 6.65 -2.24
CA GLN A 57 -7.84 8.02 -1.76
C GLN A 57 -8.07 8.07 -0.25
N ASN A 58 -8.79 7.10 0.30
CA ASN A 58 -8.99 6.98 1.74
C ASN A 58 -7.67 6.66 2.47
N PHE A 59 -6.89 5.72 1.94
CA PHE A 59 -5.56 5.38 2.46
C PHE A 59 -4.64 6.60 2.51
N PHE A 60 -4.59 7.39 1.42
CA PHE A 60 -3.81 8.61 1.36
C PHE A 60 -4.24 9.66 2.40
N LYS A 61 -5.55 9.81 2.63
CA LYS A 61 -6.07 10.71 3.66
C LYS A 61 -5.59 10.28 5.05
N GLN A 62 -5.73 9.00 5.38
CA GLN A 62 -5.26 8.45 6.66
C GLN A 62 -3.75 8.63 6.82
N PHE A 63 -2.98 8.39 5.76
CA PHE A 63 -1.53 8.57 5.79
C PHE A 63 -1.12 10.02 6.08
N LYS A 64 -1.85 11.00 5.54
CA LYS A 64 -1.65 12.42 5.87
C LYS A 64 -1.99 12.75 7.33
N GLU A 65 -3.08 12.19 7.84
CA GLU A 65 -3.47 12.36 9.25
C GLU A 65 -2.38 11.78 10.17
N MET A 66 -1.85 10.60 9.86
CA MET A 66 -0.72 10.00 10.60
C MET A 66 0.54 10.87 10.53
N ALA A 67 0.89 11.39 9.35
CA ALA A 67 2.05 12.28 9.19
C ALA A 67 1.91 13.56 10.03
N ALA A 68 0.73 14.19 10.02
CA ALA A 68 0.48 15.39 10.81
C ALA A 68 0.63 15.14 12.32
N VAL A 69 0.18 13.98 12.82
CA VAL A 69 0.39 13.61 14.23
C VAL A 69 1.88 13.44 14.54
N LEU A 70 2.66 12.83 13.65
CA LEU A 70 4.11 12.64 13.84
C LEU A 70 4.89 13.96 13.80
N GLU A 71 4.45 14.95 13.03
CA GLU A 71 5.07 16.29 12.98
C GLU A 71 4.86 17.11 14.26
N THR A 72 3.85 16.79 15.06
CA THR A 72 3.52 17.52 16.30
C THR A 72 4.28 17.02 17.54
N ILE A 73 5.20 16.06 17.40
CA ILE A 73 5.98 15.46 18.49
C ILE A 73 7.42 15.97 18.48
#